data_AF-A0A925EZ40-F1
#
_entry.id   AF-A0A925EZ40-F1
#
_cell.length_a   1.000
_cell.length_b   1.000
_cell.length_c   1.000
_cell.angle_alpha   90.00
_cell.angle_beta   90.00
_cell.angle_gamma   90.00
#
_symmetry.space_group_name_H-M   'P 1'
#
loop_
_entity.id
_entity.type
_entity.pdbx_description
1 polymer ?
#
loop_
_entity_poly.entity_id
_entity_poly.type
_entity_poly.pdbx_seq_one_letter_code
_entity_poly.pdbx_strand_id
1 'polypeptide(L)'
;MNKTFNINLGSYPFAIDEDAYNYIQNYLGTIRNHFSSSDGCDEILYDIEVRMAELFQEHLKGRAIISMKEIDEVIMIMGKPEDFGAEPMSETSYSSTRNRKSDTKINAGKRMFRDPDDQKLAGVCSGIAAYFGIEDPLWIRLIFAILFFTGAGVITYIILWAIVPQASSASDKLAMRGEPATIQNIAKVVEDEMSELGDKINEWSKDLGSKKKSDVNQGFSVKSFLAKAVNVFGLVVSGIIPMIRKVFKPFFLLIAILLLSVLGITWAASFVGITYASSAIAFMGPDSDTLSYLGIGSLLFTAGLPILGLMLMISRLVFNYKIHKNVRTGMWTVWFLSLFTTLFAGMSTIREYSTSHNYTTSTDYNINGNEIKIMMPEENLDHSFG
;
A
#
# COMPACT_ATOMS: atom_id res chain seq x y z
N MET A 1 -11.64 -53.74 -2.85
CA MET A 1 -11.38 -52.43 -2.22
C MET A 1 -10.07 -51.95 -2.82
N ASN A 2 -10.07 -50.83 -3.55
CA ASN A 2 -8.83 -50.28 -4.09
C ASN A 2 -8.00 -49.72 -2.92
N LYS A 3 -6.71 -50.01 -2.89
CA LYS A 3 -5.83 -49.42 -1.88
C LYS A 3 -5.58 -47.96 -2.26
N THR A 4 -5.51 -47.10 -1.26
CA THR A 4 -5.20 -45.67 -1.43
C THR A 4 -3.86 -45.36 -0.80
N PHE A 5 -3.03 -44.59 -1.49
CA PHE A 5 -1.73 -44.09 -1.02
C PHE A 5 -1.79 -42.58 -0.82
N ASN A 6 -1.01 -42.05 0.12
CA ASN A 6 -0.85 -40.61 0.30
C ASN A 6 0.48 -40.19 -0.34
N ILE A 7 0.41 -39.24 -1.27
CA ILE A 7 1.57 -38.69 -1.97
C ILE A 7 1.64 -37.17 -1.79
N ASN A 8 2.81 -36.61 -2.01
CA ASN A 8 3.03 -35.17 -2.09
C ASN A 8 3.48 -34.82 -3.50
N LEU A 9 2.76 -33.93 -4.17
CA LEU A 9 3.10 -33.40 -5.49
C LEU A 9 3.26 -31.88 -5.37
N GLY A 10 4.46 -31.36 -5.64
CA GLY A 10 4.69 -29.91 -5.64
C GLY A 10 4.34 -29.23 -4.31
N SER A 11 4.61 -29.90 -3.18
CA SER A 11 4.23 -29.48 -1.82
C SER A 11 2.74 -29.59 -1.45
N TYR A 12 1.91 -30.21 -2.29
CA TYR A 12 0.49 -30.49 -2.01
C TYR A 12 0.22 -31.98 -1.70
N PRO A 13 -0.46 -32.29 -0.59
CA PRO A 13 -0.81 -33.67 -0.25
C PRO A 13 -2.06 -34.15 -0.99
N PHE A 14 -2.00 -35.36 -1.55
CA PHE A 14 -3.14 -36.03 -2.20
C PHE A 14 -3.27 -37.49 -1.75
N ALA A 15 -4.51 -38.00 -1.71
CA ALA A 15 -4.74 -39.44 -1.67
C ALA A 15 -4.97 -39.95 -3.11
N ILE A 16 -4.42 -41.10 -3.45
CA ILE A 16 -4.44 -41.65 -4.81
C ILE A 16 -4.70 -43.14 -4.80
N ASP A 17 -5.48 -43.64 -5.76
CA ASP A 17 -5.72 -45.08 -5.93
C ASP A 17 -4.43 -45.83 -6.34
N GLU A 18 -4.30 -47.12 -6.02
CA GLU A 18 -3.12 -47.95 -6.31
C GLU A 18 -2.71 -47.93 -7.79
N ASP A 19 -3.67 -48.07 -8.70
CA ASP A 19 -3.39 -48.04 -10.14
C ASP A 19 -2.90 -46.67 -10.61
N ALA A 20 -3.55 -45.62 -10.10
CA ALA A 20 -3.23 -44.23 -10.37
C ALA A 20 -1.84 -43.85 -9.83
N TYR A 21 -1.48 -44.35 -8.65
CA TYR A 21 -0.17 -44.20 -8.04
C TYR A 21 0.93 -44.77 -8.93
N ASN A 22 0.77 -46.02 -9.37
CA ASN A 22 1.74 -46.70 -10.22
C ASN A 22 1.94 -45.96 -11.55
N TYR A 23 0.85 -45.45 -12.14
CA TYR A 23 0.93 -44.68 -13.37
C TYR A 23 1.71 -43.37 -13.19
N ILE A 24 1.40 -42.57 -12.17
CA ILE A 24 2.09 -41.29 -11.93
C ILE A 24 3.58 -41.51 -11.63
N GLN A 25 3.93 -42.53 -10.84
CA GLN A 25 5.32 -42.84 -10.55
C GLN A 25 6.12 -43.19 -11.81
N ASN A 26 5.54 -44.01 -12.69
CA ASN A 26 6.17 -44.32 -13.97
C ASN A 26 6.27 -43.08 -14.87
N TYR A 27 5.22 -42.25 -14.93
CA TYR A 27 5.20 -41.03 -15.72
C TYR A 27 6.27 -40.02 -15.28
N LEU A 28 6.34 -39.71 -13.98
CA LEU A 28 7.37 -38.83 -13.42
C LEU A 28 8.78 -39.45 -13.56
N GLY A 29 8.90 -40.78 -13.44
CA GLY A 29 10.15 -41.49 -13.69
C GLY A 29 10.64 -41.33 -15.13
N THR A 30 9.74 -41.42 -16.11
CA THR A 30 10.06 -41.18 -17.52
C THR A 30 10.52 -39.74 -17.76
N ILE A 31 9.85 -38.76 -17.15
CA ILE A 31 10.23 -37.34 -17.23
C ILE A 31 11.63 -37.14 -16.64
N ARG A 32 11.90 -37.65 -15.44
CA ARG A 32 13.21 -37.58 -14.79
C ARG A 32 14.31 -38.19 -15.65
N ASN A 33 14.06 -39.35 -16.26
CA ASN A 33 15.05 -40.01 -17.12
C ASN A 33 15.35 -39.18 -18.37
N HIS A 34 14.32 -38.59 -18.99
CA HIS A 34 14.47 -37.76 -20.19
C HIS A 34 15.29 -36.48 -19.91
N PHE A 35 14.96 -35.76 -18.83
CA PHE A 35 15.65 -34.52 -18.45
C PHE A 35 16.89 -34.74 -17.57
N SER A 36 17.32 -35.98 -17.36
CA SER A 36 18.46 -36.31 -16.47
C SER A 36 19.78 -35.66 -16.88
N SER A 37 19.92 -35.32 -18.16
CA SER A 37 21.10 -34.67 -18.73
C SER A 37 20.95 -33.15 -18.88
N SER A 38 19.76 -32.59 -18.61
CA SER A 38 19.51 -31.15 -18.69
C SER A 38 19.98 -30.47 -17.40
N ASP A 39 20.60 -29.29 -17.55
CA ASP A 39 20.88 -28.42 -16.42
C ASP A 39 19.55 -27.92 -15.82
N GLY A 40 19.35 -28.12 -14.51
CA GLY A 40 18.09 -27.77 -13.83
C GLY A 40 17.02 -28.88 -13.83
N CYS A 41 17.41 -30.15 -14.02
CA CYS A 41 16.50 -31.31 -13.99
C CYS A 41 15.55 -31.33 -12.77
N ASP A 42 16.08 -31.07 -11.57
CA ASP A 42 15.28 -31.11 -10.34
C ASP A 42 14.27 -29.95 -10.28
N GLU A 43 14.63 -28.77 -10.79
CA GLU A 43 13.74 -27.61 -10.94
C GLU A 43 12.64 -27.87 -11.97
N ILE A 44 12.98 -28.44 -13.13
CA ILE A 44 12.01 -28.85 -14.16
C ILE A 44 11.00 -29.82 -13.55
N LEU A 45 11.46 -30.85 -12.85
CA LEU A 45 10.59 -31.83 -12.23
C LEU A 45 9.69 -31.20 -11.16
N TYR A 46 10.25 -30.34 -10.30
CA TYR A 46 9.49 -29.64 -9.29
C TYR A 46 8.37 -28.77 -9.89
N ASP A 47 8.66 -28.00 -10.93
CA ASP A 47 7.67 -27.14 -11.59
C ASP A 47 6.58 -27.95 -12.32
N ILE A 48 6.95 -29.11 -12.88
CA ILE A 48 5.99 -30.08 -13.44
C ILE A 48 5.08 -30.63 -12.34
N GLU A 49 5.63 -31.03 -11.19
CA GLU A 49 4.85 -31.55 -10.05
C GLU A 49 3.89 -30.49 -9.49
N VAL A 50 4.33 -29.24 -9.34
CA VAL A 50 3.49 -28.10 -8.95
C VAL A 50 2.33 -27.93 -9.94
N ARG A 51 2.62 -27.94 -11.25
CA ARG A 51 1.58 -27.80 -12.28
C ARG A 51 0.58 -28.95 -12.26
N MET A 52 1.05 -30.18 -12.09
CA MET A 52 0.16 -31.33 -11.94
C MET A 52 -0.71 -31.20 -10.70
N ALA A 53 -0.16 -30.77 -9.57
CA ALA A 53 -0.92 -30.56 -8.34
C ALA A 53 -2.05 -29.53 -8.51
N GLU A 54 -1.77 -28.41 -9.19
CA GLU A 54 -2.78 -27.42 -9.55
C GLU A 54 -3.90 -28.02 -10.41
N LEU A 55 -3.54 -28.79 -11.45
CA LEU A 55 -4.49 -29.44 -12.33
C LEU A 55 -5.36 -30.45 -11.58
N PHE A 56 -4.76 -31.28 -10.73
CA PHE A 56 -5.53 -32.22 -9.91
C PHE A 56 -6.49 -31.46 -8.98
N GLN A 57 -6.04 -30.39 -8.33
CA GLN A 57 -6.91 -29.59 -7.46
C GLN A 57 -8.11 -29.00 -8.21
N GLU A 58 -7.89 -28.51 -9.44
CA GLU A 58 -8.94 -27.97 -10.31
C GLU A 58 -9.98 -29.03 -10.71
N HIS A 59 -9.53 -30.23 -11.09
CA HIS A 59 -10.41 -31.31 -11.57
C HIS A 59 -11.10 -32.09 -10.43
N LEU A 60 -10.49 -32.13 -9.25
CA LEU A 60 -11.03 -32.83 -8.09
C LEU A 60 -12.26 -32.13 -7.48
N LYS A 61 -12.42 -30.81 -7.65
CA LYS A 61 -13.56 -30.00 -7.14
C LYS A 61 -13.93 -30.31 -5.68
N GLY A 62 -12.93 -30.55 -4.83
CA GLY A 62 -13.12 -30.88 -3.40
C GLY A 62 -13.20 -32.38 -3.06
N ARG A 63 -13.04 -33.29 -4.03
CA ARG A 63 -12.77 -34.71 -3.77
C ARG A 63 -11.31 -34.90 -3.34
N ALA A 64 -11.08 -35.84 -2.42
CA ALA A 64 -9.75 -36.08 -1.85
C ALA A 64 -8.94 -37.19 -2.53
N ILE A 65 -9.53 -37.94 -3.47
CA ILE A 65 -8.93 -39.15 -4.07
C ILE A 65 -8.76 -38.96 -5.58
N ILE A 66 -7.52 -39.12 -6.06
CA ILE A 66 -7.16 -39.15 -7.48
C ILE A 66 -7.38 -40.56 -8.04
N SER A 67 -8.22 -40.68 -9.07
CA SER A 67 -8.45 -41.91 -9.82
C SER A 67 -7.84 -41.81 -11.23
N MET A 68 -7.87 -42.92 -11.98
CA MET A 68 -7.36 -42.95 -13.37
C MET A 68 -8.03 -41.93 -14.29
N LYS A 69 -9.29 -41.56 -14.02
CA LYS A 69 -10.00 -40.56 -14.83
C LYS A 69 -9.34 -39.19 -14.72
N GLU A 70 -8.99 -38.76 -13.51
CA GLU A 70 -8.32 -37.47 -13.31
C GLU A 70 -6.90 -37.48 -13.91
N ILE A 71 -6.20 -38.62 -13.84
CA ILE A 71 -4.89 -38.76 -14.50
C ILE A 71 -5.02 -38.54 -16.01
N ASP A 72 -5.95 -39.21 -16.68
CA ASP A 72 -6.13 -39.06 -18.13
C ASP A 72 -6.37 -37.60 -18.55
N GLU A 73 -7.14 -36.85 -17.75
CA GLU A 73 -7.42 -35.42 -17.96
C GLU A 73 -6.16 -34.56 -17.76
N VAL A 74 -5.36 -34.81 -16.72
CA VAL A 74 -4.10 -34.09 -16.47
C VAL A 74 -3.06 -34.39 -17.55
N ILE A 75 -2.88 -35.65 -17.94
CA ILE A 75 -1.91 -36.07 -18.96
C ILE A 75 -2.27 -35.48 -20.34
N MET A 76 -3.57 -35.33 -20.63
CA MET A 76 -4.02 -34.66 -21.87
C MET A 76 -3.57 -33.20 -21.94
N ILE A 77 -3.42 -32.53 -20.80
CA ILE A 77 -2.96 -31.13 -20.72
C ILE A 77 -1.44 -31.06 -20.68
N MET A 78 -0.79 -31.92 -19.88
CA MET A 78 0.66 -31.90 -19.67
C MET A 78 1.46 -32.43 -20.88
N GLY A 79 0.86 -33.36 -21.64
CA GLY A 79 1.49 -34.06 -22.77
C GLY A 79 1.91 -35.48 -22.38
N LYS A 80 1.89 -36.39 -23.36
CA LYS A 80 2.38 -37.77 -23.18
C LYS A 80 3.90 -37.82 -23.27
N PRO A 81 4.55 -38.85 -22.70
CA PRO A 81 6.00 -39.06 -22.86
C PRO A 81 6.50 -38.96 -24.29
N GLU A 82 5.73 -39.50 -25.23
CA GLU A 82 6.02 -39.47 -26.66
C GLU A 82 6.01 -38.06 -27.25
N ASP A 83 5.17 -37.15 -26.74
CA ASP A 83 5.00 -35.79 -27.26
C ASP A 83 6.23 -34.91 -27.00
N PHE A 84 7.04 -35.25 -25.99
CA PHE A 84 8.30 -34.59 -25.68
C PHE A 84 9.52 -35.49 -25.97
N GLY A 85 9.35 -36.58 -26.71
CA GLY A 85 10.46 -37.41 -27.21
C GLY A 85 11.07 -38.36 -26.17
N ALA A 86 10.33 -38.69 -25.10
CA ALA A 86 10.74 -39.70 -24.14
C ALA A 86 10.32 -41.11 -24.56
N GLU A 87 11.00 -42.13 -24.03
CA GLU A 87 10.66 -43.52 -24.29
C GLU A 87 9.23 -43.84 -23.80
N PRO A 88 8.45 -44.60 -24.58
CA PRO A 88 7.09 -44.93 -24.21
C PRO A 88 7.09 -45.78 -22.93
N MET A 89 6.13 -45.49 -22.03
CA MET A 89 5.91 -46.33 -20.86
C MET A 89 5.58 -47.75 -21.31
N SER A 90 6.30 -48.75 -20.78
CA SER A 90 6.01 -50.17 -21.03
C SER A 90 4.55 -50.48 -20.70
N GLU A 91 3.83 -51.13 -21.62
CA GLU A 91 2.40 -51.45 -21.53
C GLU A 91 2.02 -52.11 -20.20
N THR A 92 1.67 -51.31 -19.20
CA THR A 92 0.86 -51.75 -18.07
C THR A 92 -0.58 -51.50 -18.48
N SER A 93 -1.41 -52.55 -18.42
CA SER A 93 -2.71 -52.68 -19.07
C SER A 93 -3.73 -51.57 -18.73
N TYR A 94 -3.60 -50.42 -19.40
CA TYR A 94 -4.64 -49.40 -19.53
C TYR A 94 -4.79 -49.07 -21.01
N SER A 95 -5.55 -49.91 -21.71
CA SER A 95 -5.92 -49.70 -23.10
C SER A 95 -7.06 -48.68 -23.19
N SER A 96 -6.77 -47.39 -23.06
CA SER A 96 -7.67 -46.33 -23.53
C SER A 96 -7.34 -46.02 -24.99
N THR A 97 -7.82 -46.89 -25.89
CA THR A 97 -7.80 -46.64 -27.33
C THR A 97 -8.68 -45.43 -27.66
N ARG A 98 -8.10 -44.24 -27.66
CA ARG A 98 -8.68 -43.08 -28.33
C ARG A 98 -7.58 -42.27 -28.99
N ASN A 99 -7.19 -42.75 -30.17
CA ASN A 99 -6.42 -41.98 -31.14
C ASN A 99 -7.29 -40.80 -31.63
N ARG A 100 -7.25 -39.70 -30.89
CA ARG A 100 -7.67 -38.38 -31.37
C ARG A 100 -6.46 -37.49 -31.22
N LYS A 101 -5.80 -37.19 -32.34
CA LYS A 101 -4.99 -35.97 -32.45
C LYS A 101 -5.93 -34.81 -32.13
N SER A 102 -5.93 -34.34 -30.89
CA SER A 102 -6.66 -33.15 -30.52
C SER A 102 -5.76 -31.96 -30.82
N ASP A 103 -5.92 -31.38 -32.00
CA ASP A 103 -5.59 -29.97 -32.28
C ASP A 103 -6.53 -29.04 -31.50
N THR A 104 -6.78 -29.36 -30.23
CA THR A 104 -7.48 -28.43 -29.34
C THR A 104 -6.40 -27.52 -28.81
N LYS A 105 -6.29 -26.32 -29.40
CA LYS A 105 -5.58 -25.21 -28.76
C LYS A 105 -6.14 -25.06 -27.35
N ILE A 106 -5.42 -25.59 -26.36
CA ILE A 106 -5.71 -25.36 -24.96
C ILE A 106 -5.46 -23.86 -24.77
N ASN A 107 -6.53 -23.07 -24.69
CA ASN A 107 -6.42 -21.67 -24.35
C ASN A 107 -5.99 -21.59 -22.88
N ALA A 108 -4.69 -21.52 -22.65
CA ALA A 108 -4.14 -21.22 -21.35
C ALA A 108 -4.66 -19.83 -20.95
N GLY A 109 -5.52 -19.77 -19.94
CA GLY A 109 -6.06 -18.50 -19.46
C GLY A 109 -4.92 -17.59 -19.02
N LYS A 110 -4.82 -16.40 -19.61
CA LYS A 110 -3.82 -15.42 -19.19
C LYS A 110 -4.10 -14.95 -17.77
N ARG A 111 -3.09 -14.97 -16.92
CA ARG A 111 -3.15 -14.45 -15.55
C ARG A 111 -2.14 -13.32 -15.38
N MET A 112 -2.51 -12.32 -14.58
CA MET A 112 -1.63 -11.17 -14.35
C MET A 112 -0.63 -11.52 -13.25
N PHE A 113 0.64 -11.54 -13.62
CA PHE A 113 1.78 -11.70 -12.70
C PHE A 113 2.74 -10.53 -12.89
N ARG A 114 3.55 -10.23 -11.87
CA ARG A 114 4.73 -9.38 -12.03
C ARG A 114 5.92 -10.26 -12.41
N ASP A 115 6.68 -9.80 -13.38
CA ASP A 115 7.79 -10.53 -13.98
C ASP A 115 9.10 -10.29 -13.19
N PRO A 116 9.67 -11.32 -12.53
CA PRO A 116 10.89 -11.16 -11.75
C PRO A 116 12.17 -11.02 -12.59
N ASP A 117 12.14 -11.35 -13.88
CA ASP A 117 13.33 -11.48 -14.72
C ASP A 117 13.76 -10.10 -15.27
N ASP A 118 12.81 -9.18 -15.49
CA ASP A 118 13.05 -7.78 -15.90
C ASP A 118 12.97 -6.80 -14.71
N GLN A 119 13.98 -6.86 -13.83
CA GLN A 119 14.02 -6.15 -12.53
C GLN A 119 14.18 -4.61 -12.58
N LYS A 120 14.21 -3.97 -13.76
CA LYS A 120 14.53 -2.52 -13.86
C LYS A 120 13.55 -1.63 -13.08
N LEU A 121 12.33 -2.11 -12.83
CA LEU A 121 11.34 -1.52 -11.92
C LEU A 121 10.39 -2.63 -11.44
N ALA A 122 10.88 -3.48 -10.52
CA ALA A 122 10.10 -4.48 -9.75
C ALA A 122 9.14 -5.39 -10.57
N GLY A 123 9.37 -5.57 -11.87
CA GLY A 123 8.60 -6.50 -12.71
C GLY A 123 7.19 -6.08 -13.12
N VAL A 124 6.67 -4.95 -12.62
CA VAL A 124 5.26 -4.57 -12.82
C VAL A 124 4.99 -4.19 -14.28
N CYS A 125 5.87 -3.39 -14.89
CA CYS A 125 5.68 -2.97 -16.28
C CYS A 125 5.84 -4.14 -17.26
N SER A 126 6.78 -5.05 -17.02
CA SER A 126 6.98 -6.24 -17.86
C SER A 126 5.81 -7.22 -17.71
N GLY A 127 5.33 -7.43 -16.49
CA GLY A 127 4.14 -8.24 -16.23
C GLY A 127 2.87 -7.73 -16.92
N ILE A 128 2.65 -6.41 -16.91
CA ILE A 128 1.58 -5.77 -17.68
C ILE A 128 1.78 -5.98 -19.18
N ALA A 129 3.02 -5.83 -19.68
CA ALA A 129 3.34 -6.06 -21.10
C ALA A 129 2.94 -7.47 -21.54
N ALA A 130 3.40 -8.48 -20.80
CA ALA A 130 3.17 -9.88 -21.10
C ALA A 130 1.67 -10.23 -21.06
N TYR A 131 0.93 -9.73 -20.06
CA TYR A 131 -0.51 -9.92 -19.97
C TYR A 131 -1.24 -9.36 -21.19
N PHE A 132 -0.95 -8.13 -21.59
CA PHE A 132 -1.56 -7.49 -22.76
C PHE A 132 -0.96 -7.94 -24.10
N GLY A 133 0.07 -8.79 -24.11
CA GLY A 133 0.73 -9.25 -25.33
C GLY A 133 1.51 -8.15 -26.06
N ILE A 134 2.02 -7.17 -25.32
CA ILE A 134 2.87 -6.10 -25.86
C ILE A 134 4.31 -6.61 -25.88
N GLU A 135 4.94 -6.64 -27.06
CA GLU A 135 6.29 -7.19 -27.26
C GLU A 135 7.36 -6.44 -26.44
N ASP A 136 7.23 -5.12 -26.33
CA ASP A 136 8.19 -4.28 -25.62
C ASP A 136 7.60 -3.63 -24.35
N PRO A 137 8.09 -3.99 -23.14
CA PRO A 137 7.73 -3.33 -21.88
C PRO A 137 8.03 -1.83 -21.85
N LEU A 138 8.84 -1.33 -22.79
CA LEU A 138 9.18 0.09 -22.95
C LEU A 138 7.96 0.97 -23.13
N TRP A 139 6.93 0.51 -23.83
CA TRP A 139 5.69 1.29 -24.03
C TRP A 139 4.95 1.53 -22.72
N ILE A 140 4.85 0.50 -21.88
CA ILE A 140 4.22 0.63 -20.55
C ILE A 140 5.06 1.52 -19.65
N ARG A 141 6.40 1.42 -19.71
CA ARG A 141 7.30 2.32 -18.99
C ARG A 141 7.11 3.78 -19.41
N LEU A 142 6.91 4.06 -20.70
CA LEU A 142 6.65 5.42 -21.20
C LEU A 142 5.31 5.96 -20.70
N ILE A 143 4.26 5.13 -20.67
CA ILE A 143 2.95 5.49 -20.11
C ILE A 143 3.09 5.84 -18.63
N PHE A 144 3.77 4.99 -17.84
CA PHE A 144 4.04 5.29 -16.43
C PHE A 144 4.92 6.53 -16.26
N ALA A 145 5.89 6.76 -17.14
CA ALA A 145 6.71 7.96 -17.13
C ALA A 145 5.87 9.24 -17.30
N ILE A 146 4.92 9.24 -18.24
CA ILE A 146 3.97 10.33 -18.43
C ILE A 146 3.05 10.47 -17.20
N LEU A 147 2.55 9.35 -16.68
CA LEU A 147 1.67 9.32 -15.51
C LEU A 147 2.38 9.75 -14.22
N PHE A 148 3.71 9.62 -14.14
CA PHE A 148 4.49 10.15 -13.02
C PHE A 148 4.47 11.67 -12.97
N PHE A 149 4.36 12.37 -14.10
CA PHE A 149 4.23 13.84 -14.11
C PHE A 149 2.91 14.33 -13.50
N THR A 150 1.87 13.50 -13.48
CA THR A 150 0.58 13.84 -12.85
C THR A 150 0.54 13.48 -11.36
N GLY A 151 1.59 12.87 -10.80
CA GLY A 151 1.66 12.39 -9.41
C GLY A 151 0.87 11.11 -9.14
N ALA A 152 -0.19 10.84 -9.91
CA ALA A 152 -1.01 9.63 -9.80
C ALA A 152 -0.23 8.36 -10.17
N GLY A 153 0.72 8.45 -11.11
CA GLY A 153 1.48 7.29 -11.57
C GLY A 153 2.27 6.59 -10.46
N VAL A 154 2.77 7.34 -9.48
CA VAL A 154 3.53 6.79 -8.34
C VAL A 154 2.62 5.96 -7.46
N ILE A 155 1.44 6.47 -7.14
CA ILE A 155 0.47 5.80 -6.27
C ILE A 155 -0.06 4.54 -6.96
N THR A 156 -0.48 4.65 -8.22
CA THR A 156 -0.96 3.50 -9.01
C THR A 156 0.09 2.41 -9.11
N TYR A 157 1.35 2.76 -9.35
CA TYR A 157 2.44 1.81 -9.45
C TYR A 157 2.67 1.06 -8.12
N ILE A 158 2.65 1.76 -6.98
CA ILE A 158 2.80 1.15 -5.65
C ILE A 158 1.65 0.19 -5.35
N ILE A 159 0.41 0.56 -5.70
CA ILE A 159 -0.77 -0.30 -5.51
C ILE A 159 -0.64 -1.58 -6.34
N LEU A 160 -0.29 -1.46 -7.63
CA LEU A 160 -0.10 -2.62 -8.50
C LEU A 160 1.03 -3.52 -8.00
N TRP A 161 2.13 -2.93 -7.52
CA TRP A 161 3.23 -3.69 -6.95
C TRP A 161 2.83 -4.50 -5.70
N ALA A 162 1.91 -3.98 -4.88
CA ALA A 162 1.43 -4.63 -3.67
C ALA A 162 0.37 -5.72 -3.93
N ILE A 163 -0.48 -5.54 -4.93
CA ILE A 163 -1.59 -6.46 -5.24
C ILE A 163 -1.16 -7.59 -6.17
N VAL A 164 -0.31 -7.31 -7.14
CA VAL A 164 0.03 -8.28 -8.19
C VAL A 164 1.09 -9.27 -7.67
N PRO A 165 0.80 -10.58 -7.64
CA PRO A 165 1.75 -11.60 -7.18
C PRO A 165 2.90 -11.76 -8.17
N GLN A 166 4.07 -12.20 -7.66
CA GLN A 166 5.24 -12.52 -8.46
C GLN A 166 5.08 -13.88 -9.13
N ALA A 167 5.46 -13.98 -10.40
CA ALA A 167 5.62 -15.28 -11.04
C ALA A 167 6.79 -16.01 -10.35
N SER A 168 6.52 -17.17 -9.75
CA SER A 168 7.51 -17.91 -8.97
C SER A 168 7.90 -19.24 -9.60
N SER A 169 7.00 -19.85 -10.38
CA SER A 169 7.25 -21.09 -11.14
C SER A 169 7.32 -20.81 -12.64
N ALA A 170 7.93 -21.70 -13.42
CA ALA A 170 7.90 -21.66 -14.87
C ALA A 170 6.45 -21.71 -15.42
N SER A 171 5.57 -22.43 -14.73
CA SER A 171 4.14 -22.48 -15.02
C SER A 171 3.46 -21.11 -14.89
N ASP A 172 3.79 -20.32 -13.86
CA ASP A 172 3.28 -18.94 -13.70
C ASP A 172 3.78 -18.04 -14.84
N LYS A 173 5.04 -18.19 -15.24
CA LYS A 173 5.65 -17.41 -16.34
C LYS A 173 4.97 -17.72 -17.68
N LEU A 174 4.67 -18.99 -17.95
CA LEU A 174 3.91 -19.42 -19.13
C LEU A 174 2.48 -18.88 -19.10
N ALA A 175 1.81 -18.93 -17.94
CA ALA A 175 0.47 -18.38 -17.75
C ALA A 175 0.41 -16.85 -17.95
N MET A 176 1.48 -16.13 -17.59
CA MET A 176 1.61 -14.70 -17.85
C MET A 176 1.72 -14.38 -19.35
N ARG A 177 2.46 -15.22 -20.10
CA ARG A 177 2.64 -15.10 -21.55
C ARG A 177 1.43 -15.60 -22.35
N GLY A 178 0.58 -16.42 -21.73
CA GLY A 178 -0.55 -17.09 -22.37
C GLY A 178 -0.15 -18.33 -23.16
N GLU A 179 0.99 -18.92 -22.82
CA GLU A 179 1.47 -20.17 -23.37
C GLU A 179 0.98 -21.34 -22.51
N PRO A 180 0.69 -22.52 -23.09
CA PRO A 180 0.26 -23.67 -22.32
C PRO A 180 1.42 -24.22 -21.48
N ALA A 181 1.17 -24.45 -20.19
CA ALA A 181 2.12 -25.07 -19.26
C ALA A 181 2.21 -26.59 -19.50
N THR A 182 2.74 -26.97 -20.66
CA THR A 182 3.09 -28.36 -21.01
C THR A 182 4.50 -28.67 -20.52
N ILE A 183 4.86 -29.96 -20.45
CA ILE A 183 6.18 -30.40 -20.02
C ILE A 183 7.29 -29.74 -20.83
N GLN A 184 7.15 -29.71 -22.16
CA GLN A 184 8.17 -29.14 -23.05
C GLN A 184 8.35 -27.63 -22.83
N ASN A 185 7.26 -26.90 -22.60
CA ASN A 185 7.32 -25.45 -22.37
C ASN A 185 7.91 -25.12 -20.99
N ILE A 186 7.55 -25.90 -19.96
CA ILE A 186 8.13 -25.76 -18.61
C ILE A 186 9.63 -26.04 -18.66
N ALA A 187 10.03 -27.15 -19.28
CA ALA A 187 11.44 -27.50 -19.42
C ALA A 187 12.24 -26.41 -20.15
N LYS A 188 11.71 -25.90 -21.26
CA LYS A 188 12.34 -24.82 -22.02
C LYS A 188 12.54 -23.55 -21.18
N VAL A 189 11.53 -23.11 -20.43
CA VAL A 189 11.64 -21.91 -19.59
C VAL A 189 12.72 -22.07 -18.52
N VAL A 190 12.80 -23.25 -17.88
CA VAL A 190 13.83 -23.51 -16.86
C VAL A 190 15.22 -23.63 -17.48
N GLU A 191 15.38 -24.30 -18.62
CA GLU A 191 16.66 -24.40 -19.33
C GLU A 191 17.15 -23.02 -19.82
N ASP A 192 16.25 -22.18 -20.34
CA ASP A 192 16.56 -20.79 -20.74
C ASP A 192 17.05 -19.98 -19.51
N GLU A 193 16.42 -20.15 -18.34
CA GLU A 193 16.84 -19.49 -17.10
C GLU A 193 18.20 -19.97 -16.57
N MET A 194 18.43 -21.29 -16.57
CA MET A 194 19.68 -21.89 -16.11
C MET A 194 20.84 -21.53 -17.02
N SER A 195 20.62 -21.49 -18.33
CA SER A 195 21.65 -21.06 -19.30
C SER A 195 21.99 -19.58 -19.15
N GLU A 196 21.00 -18.69 -18.99
CA GLU A 196 21.24 -17.26 -18.76
C GLU A 196 22.00 -17.01 -17.44
N LEU A 197 21.67 -17.76 -16.37
CA LEU A 197 22.42 -17.73 -15.12
C LEU A 197 23.86 -18.24 -15.30
N GLY A 198 24.03 -19.35 -16.02
CA GLY A 198 25.34 -19.91 -16.37
C GLY A 198 26.21 -18.91 -17.12
N ASP A 199 25.66 -18.21 -18.10
CA ASP A 199 26.34 -17.18 -18.87
C ASP A 199 26.74 -15.98 -18.00
N LYS A 200 25.83 -15.46 -17.17
CA LYS A 200 26.13 -14.37 -16.22
C LYS A 200 27.21 -14.77 -15.21
N ILE A 201 27.19 -16.01 -14.72
CA ILE A 201 28.21 -16.54 -13.81
C ILE A 201 29.55 -16.68 -14.52
N ASN A 202 29.56 -17.15 -15.77
CA ASN A 202 30.78 -17.25 -16.58
C ASN A 202 31.38 -15.87 -16.89
N GLU A 203 30.55 -14.88 -17.19
CA GLU A 203 30.96 -13.49 -17.37
C GLU A 203 31.55 -12.93 -16.07
N TRP A 204 30.85 -13.09 -14.95
CA TRP A 204 31.32 -12.65 -13.64
C TRP A 204 32.61 -13.36 -13.21
N SER A 205 32.72 -14.65 -13.50
CA SER A 205 33.93 -15.47 -13.27
C SER A 205 35.10 -15.00 -14.13
N LYS A 206 34.87 -14.56 -15.38
CA LYS A 206 35.91 -13.94 -16.22
C LYS A 206 36.32 -12.56 -15.68
N ASP A 207 35.36 -11.76 -15.22
CA ASP A 207 35.63 -10.44 -14.62
C ASP A 207 36.41 -10.54 -13.30
N LEU A 208 36.13 -11.55 -12.49
CA LEU A 208 36.89 -11.86 -11.29
C LEU A 208 38.22 -12.58 -11.60
N GLY A 209 38.23 -13.49 -12.58
CA GLY A 209 39.37 -14.31 -12.97
C GLY A 209 40.46 -13.56 -13.74
N SER A 210 40.12 -12.41 -14.36
CA SER A 210 41.09 -11.50 -14.96
C SER A 210 41.90 -10.70 -13.92
N LYS A 211 41.49 -10.74 -12.64
CA LYS A 211 42.28 -10.27 -11.50
C LYS A 211 42.40 -11.38 -10.47
N LYS A 212 43.53 -12.11 -10.54
CA LYS A 212 44.24 -12.77 -9.44
C LYS A 212 44.25 -14.32 -9.48
N LYS A 213 45.19 -14.86 -10.27
CA LYS A 213 46.05 -15.96 -9.78
C LYS A 213 46.89 -15.43 -8.62
N SER A 214 46.36 -15.46 -7.40
CA SER A 214 47.20 -15.58 -6.19
C SER A 214 46.35 -15.98 -4.99
N ASP A 215 46.78 -17.11 -4.42
CA ASP A 215 46.58 -17.57 -3.06
C ASP A 215 45.14 -17.81 -2.60
N VAL A 216 44.69 -19.04 -2.87
CA VAL A 216 43.57 -19.70 -2.21
C VAL A 216 44.01 -20.06 -0.79
N ASN A 217 43.97 -19.09 0.14
CA ASN A 217 43.98 -19.42 1.57
C ASN A 217 43.43 -18.31 2.49
N GLN A 218 42.34 -17.64 2.10
CA GLN A 218 41.53 -16.90 3.07
C GLN A 218 40.07 -17.29 2.95
N GLY A 219 39.60 -17.97 3.99
CA GLY A 219 38.23 -18.38 4.16
C GLY A 219 37.25 -17.23 3.93
N PHE A 220 36.15 -17.57 3.27
CA PHE A 220 35.02 -16.70 2.98
C PHE A 220 34.44 -16.13 4.28
N SER A 221 34.93 -14.97 4.70
CA SER A 221 34.46 -14.31 5.91
C SER A 221 33.15 -13.58 5.62
N VAL A 222 32.04 -14.19 6.03
CA VAL A 222 30.65 -13.70 5.94
C VAL A 222 30.50 -12.25 6.42
N LYS A 223 31.35 -11.79 7.35
CA LYS A 223 31.38 -10.38 7.82
C LYS A 223 31.71 -9.38 6.71
N SER A 224 32.61 -9.73 5.78
CA SER A 224 32.96 -8.86 4.65
C SER A 224 31.84 -8.76 3.62
N PHE A 225 31.05 -9.83 3.47
CA PHE A 225 29.84 -9.86 2.65
C PHE A 225 28.70 -9.05 3.28
N LEU A 226 28.46 -9.21 4.58
CA LEU A 226 27.49 -8.41 5.33
C LEU A 226 27.82 -6.91 5.30
N ALA A 227 29.09 -6.53 5.49
CA ALA A 227 29.50 -5.13 5.43
C ALA A 227 29.31 -4.53 4.01
N LYS A 228 29.59 -5.29 2.96
CA LYS A 228 29.32 -4.88 1.57
C LYS A 228 27.81 -4.78 1.30
N ALA A 229 27.02 -5.74 1.75
CA ALA A 229 25.56 -5.72 1.60
C ALA A 229 24.93 -4.51 2.28
N VAL A 230 25.34 -4.19 3.52
CA VAL A 230 24.86 -3.00 4.25
C VAL A 230 25.28 -1.71 3.55
N ASN A 231 26.49 -1.62 3.00
CA ASN A 231 26.92 -0.44 2.25
C ASN A 231 26.15 -0.27 0.93
N VAL A 232 25.87 -1.36 0.20
CA VAL A 232 25.04 -1.32 -1.01
C VAL A 232 23.61 -0.93 -0.66
N PHE A 233 23.04 -1.49 0.41
CA PHE A 233 21.72 -1.12 0.90
C PHE A 233 21.67 0.36 1.32
N GLY A 234 22.72 0.85 2.00
CA GLY A 234 22.89 2.25 2.36
C GLY A 234 22.95 3.17 1.14
N LEU A 235 23.65 2.77 0.07
CA LEU A 235 23.73 3.53 -1.18
C LEU A 235 22.37 3.59 -1.89
N VAL A 236 21.67 2.46 -2.00
CA VAL A 236 20.33 2.39 -2.60
C VAL A 236 19.31 3.23 -1.81
N VAL A 237 19.29 3.07 -0.47
CA VAL A 237 18.42 3.87 0.42
C VAL A 237 18.77 5.36 0.34
N SER A 238 20.05 5.72 0.26
CA SER A 238 20.48 7.12 0.12
C SER A 238 20.07 7.74 -1.22
N GLY A 239 19.88 6.94 -2.27
CA GLY A 239 19.37 7.39 -3.56
C GLY A 239 17.84 7.53 -3.60
N ILE A 240 17.14 6.64 -2.90
CA ILE A 240 15.66 6.61 -2.85
C ILE A 240 15.08 7.73 -1.99
N ILE A 241 15.66 8.00 -0.81
CA ILE A 241 15.19 9.06 0.12
C ILE A 241 15.06 10.44 -0.56
N PRO A 242 16.08 10.97 -1.27
CA PRO A 242 15.97 12.27 -1.94
C PRO A 242 15.00 12.23 -3.13
N MET A 243 14.82 11.06 -3.77
CA MET A 243 13.85 10.87 -4.86
C MET A 243 12.42 10.98 -4.33
N ILE A 244 12.09 10.25 -3.25
CA ILE A 244 10.81 10.34 -2.55
C ILE A 244 10.56 11.79 -2.11
N ARG A 245 11.57 12.43 -1.48
CA ARG A 245 11.42 13.82 -1.04
C ARG A 245 11.10 14.77 -2.20
N LYS A 246 11.70 14.60 -3.38
CA LYS A 246 11.41 15.44 -4.58
C LYS A 246 9.98 15.23 -5.09
N VAL A 247 9.49 13.99 -5.11
CA VAL A 247 8.14 13.63 -5.58
C VAL A 247 7.06 14.19 -4.65
N PHE A 248 7.23 14.05 -3.34
CA PHE A 248 6.22 14.49 -2.37
C PHE A 248 6.24 16.00 -2.08
N LYS A 249 7.35 16.68 -2.37
CA LYS A 249 7.50 18.13 -2.17
C LYS A 249 6.37 18.97 -2.79
N PRO A 250 5.98 18.86 -4.08
CA PRO A 250 4.88 19.63 -4.65
C PRO A 250 3.53 19.31 -4.00
N PHE A 251 3.29 18.06 -3.59
CA PHE A 251 2.05 17.65 -2.93
C PHE A 251 1.87 18.34 -1.58
N PHE A 252 2.90 18.30 -0.73
CA PHE A 252 2.89 19.02 0.55
C PHE A 252 2.78 20.53 0.37
N LEU A 253 3.22 21.08 -0.77
CA LEU A 253 3.17 22.52 -1.05
C LEU A 253 1.73 22.92 -1.33
N LEU A 254 1.05 22.13 -2.15
CA LEU A 254 -0.37 22.31 -2.45
C LEU A 254 -1.19 22.23 -1.17
N ILE A 255 -0.93 21.22 -0.32
CA ILE A 255 -1.59 21.09 0.99
C ILE A 255 -1.33 22.29 1.91
N ALA A 256 -0.09 22.77 1.96
CA ALA A 256 0.26 23.91 2.78
C ALA A 256 -0.43 25.20 2.30
N ILE A 257 -0.47 25.42 0.98
CA ILE A 257 -1.21 26.55 0.38
C ILE A 257 -2.69 26.44 0.70
N LEU A 258 -3.31 25.27 0.48
CA LEU A 258 -4.73 25.05 0.74
C LEU A 258 -5.07 25.33 2.21
N LEU A 259 -4.30 24.80 3.16
CA LEU A 259 -4.54 25.04 4.57
C LEU A 259 -4.37 26.52 4.93
N LEU A 260 -3.37 27.21 4.36
CA LEU A 260 -3.15 28.64 4.58
C LEU A 260 -4.31 29.48 4.02
N SER A 261 -4.82 29.11 2.85
CA SER A 261 -6.01 29.74 2.25
C SER A 261 -7.24 29.53 3.12
N VAL A 262 -7.49 28.30 3.61
CA VAL A 262 -8.61 28.01 4.51
C VAL A 262 -8.51 28.82 5.80
N LEU A 263 -7.32 28.88 6.40
CA LEU A 263 -7.09 29.68 7.61
C LEU A 263 -7.35 31.17 7.36
N GLY A 264 -6.84 31.71 6.24
CA GLY A 264 -7.05 33.10 5.86
C GLY A 264 -8.52 33.44 5.61
N ILE A 265 -9.25 32.56 4.90
CA ILE A 265 -10.70 32.71 4.68
C ILE A 265 -11.45 32.66 6.01
N THR A 266 -11.09 31.72 6.89
CA THR A 266 -11.71 31.58 8.21
C THR A 266 -11.51 32.85 9.05
N TRP A 267 -10.31 33.44 9.01
CA TRP A 267 -10.02 34.71 9.68
C TRP A 267 -10.82 35.88 9.10
N ALA A 268 -10.89 36.00 7.78
CA ALA A 268 -11.68 37.03 7.12
C ALA A 268 -13.18 36.90 7.46
N ALA A 269 -13.71 35.67 7.41
CA ALA A 269 -15.09 35.38 7.78
C ALA A 269 -15.35 35.67 9.27
N SER A 270 -14.41 35.36 10.16
CA SER A 270 -14.51 35.67 11.58
C SER A 270 -14.55 37.17 11.85
N PHE A 271 -13.75 37.95 11.11
CA PHE A 271 -13.75 39.41 11.22
C PHE A 271 -15.10 40.01 10.81
N VAL A 272 -15.70 39.50 9.72
CA VAL A 272 -17.06 39.86 9.31
C VAL A 272 -18.09 39.38 10.33
N GLY A 273 -17.94 38.16 10.88
CA GLY A 273 -18.85 37.62 11.88
C GLY A 273 -18.93 38.47 13.15
N ILE A 274 -17.81 39.04 13.59
CA ILE A 274 -17.75 39.94 14.75
C ILE A 274 -18.64 41.18 14.55
N THR A 275 -18.76 41.72 13.34
CA THR A 275 -19.60 42.91 13.10
C THR A 275 -21.09 42.58 13.19
N TYR A 276 -21.50 41.41 12.68
CA TYR A 276 -22.88 40.93 12.78
C TYR A 276 -23.24 40.42 14.18
N ALA A 277 -22.25 39.98 14.97
CA ALA A 277 -22.44 39.51 16.33
C ALA A 277 -22.43 40.63 17.38
N SER A 278 -22.49 41.91 16.96
CA SER A 278 -22.41 43.08 17.84
C SER A 278 -23.35 43.03 19.05
N SER A 279 -24.61 42.63 18.86
CA SER A 279 -25.60 42.51 19.94
C SER A 279 -25.25 41.41 20.95
N ALA A 280 -24.78 40.26 20.47
CA ALA A 280 -24.33 39.17 21.33
C ALA A 280 -23.05 39.54 22.08
N ILE A 281 -22.11 40.23 21.42
CA ILE A 281 -20.87 40.71 22.03
C ILE A 281 -21.16 41.75 23.11
N ALA A 282 -22.09 42.68 22.88
CA ALA A 282 -22.51 43.66 23.86
C ALA A 282 -23.21 43.04 25.07
N PHE A 283 -23.97 41.94 24.87
CA PHE A 283 -24.60 41.22 25.96
C PHE A 283 -23.60 40.41 26.80
N MET A 284 -22.63 39.74 26.16
CA MET A 284 -21.71 38.82 26.83
C MET A 284 -20.39 39.46 27.32
N GLY A 285 -20.02 40.61 26.76
CA GLY A 285 -18.77 41.30 27.07
C GLY A 285 -18.88 42.22 28.31
N PRO A 286 -17.76 42.84 28.73
CA PRO A 286 -17.79 43.90 29.74
C PRO A 286 -18.63 45.11 29.30
N ASP A 287 -19.06 45.94 30.25
CA ASP A 287 -19.76 47.22 30.02
C ASP A 287 -19.08 48.13 28.97
N SER A 288 -17.76 48.00 28.82
CA SER A 288 -17.00 48.73 27.81
C SER A 288 -17.05 48.05 26.46
N ASP A 289 -17.80 48.64 25.52
CA ASP A 289 -17.88 48.18 24.11
C ASP A 289 -16.50 47.92 23.50
N THR A 290 -15.55 48.83 23.69
CA THR A 290 -14.20 48.72 23.11
C THR A 290 -13.46 47.49 23.63
N LEU A 291 -13.62 47.17 24.93
CA LEU A 291 -12.99 46.03 25.56
C LEU A 291 -13.64 44.72 25.12
N SER A 292 -14.95 44.71 24.89
CA SER A 292 -15.71 43.58 24.34
C SER A 292 -15.23 43.21 22.93
N TYR A 293 -15.14 44.20 22.01
CA TYR A 293 -14.65 43.97 20.65
C TYR A 293 -13.16 43.60 20.62
N LEU A 294 -12.32 44.24 21.46
CA LEU A 294 -10.91 43.87 21.57
C LEU A 294 -10.71 42.47 22.16
N GLY A 295 -11.52 42.08 23.14
CA GLY A 295 -11.50 40.76 23.76
C GLY A 295 -11.81 39.66 22.74
N ILE A 296 -12.94 39.78 22.03
CA ILE A 296 -13.35 38.79 21.03
C ILE A 296 -12.41 38.77 19.82
N GLY A 297 -11.94 39.95 19.38
CA GLY A 297 -10.99 40.06 18.28
C GLY A 297 -9.63 39.45 18.62
N SER A 298 -9.12 39.71 19.84
CA SER A 298 -7.85 39.15 20.30
C SER A 298 -7.90 37.62 20.47
N LEU A 299 -9.06 37.04 20.80
CA LEU A 299 -9.26 35.59 20.90
C LEU A 299 -8.90 34.89 19.57
N LEU A 300 -9.26 35.48 18.43
CA LEU A 300 -8.94 34.94 17.10
C LEU A 300 -7.44 34.81 16.87
N PHE A 301 -6.66 35.81 17.30
CA PHE A 301 -5.19 35.79 17.18
C PHE A 301 -4.56 34.83 18.20
N THR A 302 -5.13 34.75 19.40
CA THR A 302 -4.66 33.84 20.46
C THR A 302 -4.76 32.37 20.05
N ALA A 303 -5.84 31.97 19.36
CA ALA A 303 -6.00 30.61 18.83
C ALA A 303 -5.36 30.40 17.45
N GLY A 304 -5.45 31.39 16.56
CA GLY A 304 -5.01 31.24 15.17
C GLY A 304 -3.50 31.35 14.94
N LEU A 305 -2.78 32.16 15.73
CA LEU A 305 -1.32 32.30 15.58
C LEU A 305 -0.53 31.03 15.94
N PRO A 306 -0.89 30.24 16.97
CA PRO A 306 -0.30 28.91 17.21
C PRO A 306 -0.51 27.96 16.04
N ILE A 307 -1.72 27.94 15.45
CA ILE A 307 -2.04 27.12 14.28
C ILE A 307 -1.18 27.53 13.09
N LEU A 308 -1.10 28.84 12.80
CA LEU A 308 -0.22 29.39 11.76
C LEU A 308 1.25 29.02 12.02
N GLY A 309 1.70 29.10 13.27
CA GLY A 309 3.06 28.72 13.67
C GLY A 309 3.37 27.24 13.43
N LEU A 310 2.45 26.35 13.77
CA LEU A 310 2.55 24.91 13.48
C LEU A 310 2.60 24.64 11.98
N MET A 311 1.74 25.29 11.20
CA MET A 311 1.72 25.15 9.74
C MET A 311 3.03 25.62 9.10
N LEU A 312 3.58 26.74 9.57
CA LEU A 312 4.89 27.22 9.14
C LEU A 312 6.02 26.25 9.55
N MET A 313 5.97 25.69 10.76
CA MET A 313 6.93 24.68 11.22
C MET A 313 6.90 23.40 10.38
N ILE A 314 5.71 22.88 10.06
CA ILE A 314 5.53 21.70 9.21
C ILE A 314 6.06 21.98 7.80
N SER A 315 5.71 23.14 7.24
CA SER A 315 6.25 23.57 5.94
C SER A 315 7.79 23.66 5.99
N ARG A 316 8.39 24.06 7.11
CA ARG A 316 9.85 24.16 7.23
C ARG A 316 10.51 22.79 7.17
N LEU A 317 9.89 21.78 7.79
CA LEU A 317 10.38 20.40 7.81
C LEU A 317 10.42 19.82 6.38
N VAL A 318 9.41 20.14 5.56
CA VAL A 318 9.31 19.65 4.18
C VAL A 318 10.20 20.46 3.22
N PHE A 319 10.09 21.78 3.24
CA PHE A 319 10.67 22.67 2.22
C PHE A 319 12.05 23.23 2.56
N ASN A 320 12.55 23.01 3.78
CA ASN A 320 13.81 23.60 4.29
C ASN A 320 13.86 25.14 4.15
N TYR A 321 12.71 25.82 4.07
CA TYR A 321 12.70 27.28 3.97
C TYR A 321 13.09 27.90 5.33
N LYS A 322 13.78 29.05 5.28
CA LYS A 322 14.19 29.76 6.49
C LYS A 322 13.18 30.85 6.81
N ILE A 323 12.47 30.71 7.93
CA ILE A 323 11.64 31.78 8.48
C ILE A 323 12.56 32.90 8.97
N HIS A 324 12.39 34.10 8.41
CA HIS A 324 13.13 35.28 8.83
C HIS A 324 12.95 35.55 10.33
N LYS A 325 14.02 35.98 11.01
CA LYS A 325 14.02 36.18 12.48
C LYS A 325 12.88 37.12 12.92
N ASN A 326 12.67 38.20 12.16
CA ASN A 326 11.66 39.22 12.49
C ASN A 326 10.22 38.70 12.41
N VAL A 327 9.92 37.80 11.46
CA VAL A 327 8.58 37.21 11.34
C VAL A 327 8.29 36.33 12.55
N ARG A 328 9.30 35.56 12.98
CA ARG A 328 9.18 34.68 14.15
C ARG A 328 9.00 35.49 15.43
N THR A 329 9.82 36.50 15.66
CA THR A 329 9.69 37.36 16.85
C THR A 329 8.37 38.13 16.81
N GLY A 330 7.96 38.62 15.63
CA GLY A 330 6.69 39.30 15.41
C GLY A 330 5.48 38.44 15.78
N MET A 331 5.45 37.18 15.34
CA MET A 331 4.38 36.24 15.71
C MET A 331 4.29 36.04 17.23
N TRP A 332 5.42 35.84 17.91
CA TRP A 332 5.45 35.70 19.36
C TRP A 332 4.96 36.97 20.06
N THR A 333 5.41 38.15 19.63
CA THR A 333 5.00 39.41 20.24
C THR A 333 3.49 39.66 20.09
N VAL A 334 2.94 39.41 18.89
CA VAL A 334 1.52 39.60 18.64
C VAL A 334 0.70 38.57 19.41
N TRP A 335 1.16 37.33 19.51
CA TRP A 335 0.46 36.29 20.27
C TRP A 335 0.43 36.57 21.77
N PHE A 336 1.54 37.02 22.37
CA PHE A 336 1.53 37.42 23.79
C PHE A 336 0.62 38.63 24.04
N LEU A 337 0.64 39.60 23.13
CA LEU A 337 -0.23 40.78 23.22
C LEU A 337 -1.71 40.40 23.09
N SER A 338 -2.04 39.48 22.17
CA SER A 338 -3.41 39.01 22.00
C SER A 338 -3.87 38.21 23.23
N LEU A 339 -3.02 37.31 23.73
CA LEU A 339 -3.29 36.51 24.92
C LEU A 339 -3.55 37.41 26.13
N PHE A 340 -2.71 38.42 26.34
CA PHE A 340 -2.87 39.38 27.43
C PHE A 340 -4.21 40.12 27.33
N THR A 341 -4.54 40.64 26.14
CA THR A 341 -5.81 41.35 25.90
C THR A 341 -7.02 40.44 26.12
N THR A 342 -6.98 39.19 25.65
CA THR A 342 -8.05 38.20 25.85
C THR A 342 -8.24 37.87 27.33
N LEU A 343 -7.15 37.65 28.07
CA LEU A 343 -7.20 37.39 29.51
C LEU A 343 -7.74 38.59 30.28
N PHE A 344 -7.30 39.80 29.92
CA PHE A 344 -7.76 41.03 30.56
C PHE A 344 -9.25 41.26 30.34
N ALA A 345 -9.73 41.14 29.10
CA ALA A 345 -11.15 41.24 28.77
C ALA A 345 -11.98 40.15 29.52
N GLY A 346 -11.50 38.90 29.52
CA GLY A 346 -12.16 37.81 30.24
C GLY A 346 -12.24 38.04 31.75
N MET A 347 -11.16 38.54 32.38
CA MET A 347 -11.16 38.89 33.80
C MET A 347 -12.10 40.05 34.11
N SER A 348 -12.19 41.06 33.24
CA SER A 348 -13.15 42.16 33.42
C SER A 348 -14.59 41.68 33.35
N THR A 349 -14.93 40.82 32.39
CA THR A 349 -16.25 40.19 32.30
C THR A 349 -16.56 39.41 33.58
N ILE A 350 -15.65 38.54 34.04
CA ILE A 350 -15.86 37.75 35.26
C ILE A 350 -16.13 38.65 36.48
N ARG A 351 -15.38 39.75 36.62
CA ARG A 351 -15.54 40.68 37.74
C ARG A 351 -16.93 41.34 37.72
N GLU A 352 -17.41 41.74 36.57
CA GLU A 352 -18.69 42.44 36.41
C GLU A 352 -19.89 41.53 36.68
N TYR A 353 -19.83 40.29 36.19
CA TYR A 353 -20.86 39.28 36.48
C TYR A 353 -20.81 38.77 37.93
N SER A 354 -19.71 39.00 38.66
CA SER A 354 -19.62 38.65 40.09
C SER A 354 -20.31 39.66 41.02
N THR A 355 -20.68 40.85 40.52
CA THR A 355 -21.37 41.88 41.30
C THR A 355 -22.89 41.75 41.23
N SER A 356 -23.53 41.40 42.35
CA SER A 356 -24.99 41.36 42.48
C SER A 356 -25.57 42.79 42.49
N HIS A 357 -26.46 43.09 41.55
CA HIS A 357 -27.23 44.33 41.52
C HIS A 357 -28.62 44.12 42.11
N ASN A 358 -28.95 44.86 43.16
CA ASN A 358 -30.31 44.92 43.69
C ASN A 358 -31.11 45.99 42.92
N TYR A 359 -32.16 45.59 42.21
CA TYR A 359 -33.07 46.52 41.54
C TYR A 359 -34.27 46.82 42.45
N THR A 360 -34.44 48.09 42.84
CA THR A 360 -35.67 48.55 43.51
C THR A 360 -36.58 49.18 42.46
N THR A 361 -37.66 48.50 42.09
CA THR A 361 -38.70 49.07 41.21
C THR A 361 -39.73 49.82 42.06
N SER A 362 -39.62 51.14 42.13
CA SER A 362 -40.71 51.98 42.66
C SER A 362 -41.79 52.12 41.60
N THR A 363 -42.95 51.53 41.86
CA THR A 363 -44.17 51.73 41.08
C THR A 363 -45.03 52.76 41.80
N ASP A 364 -45.18 53.94 41.20
CA ASP A 364 -46.07 54.97 41.73
C ASP A 364 -47.53 54.63 41.38
N TYR A 365 -48.31 54.24 42.37
CA TYR A 365 -49.76 54.04 42.21
C TYR A 365 -50.50 55.35 42.52
N ASN A 366 -51.26 55.86 41.55
CA ASN A 366 -52.15 57.00 41.78
C ASN A 366 -53.48 56.49 42.35
N ILE A 367 -53.68 56.67 43.66
CA ILE A 367 -54.80 56.11 44.41
C ILE A 367 -55.89 57.17 44.54
N ASN A 368 -57.00 56.99 43.81
CA ASN A 368 -58.14 57.90 43.86
C ASN A 368 -59.33 57.26 44.61
N GLY A 369 -59.11 56.91 45.87
CA GLY A 369 -60.07 56.25 46.75
C GLY A 369 -59.55 56.05 48.17
N ASN A 370 -60.44 55.79 49.15
CA ASN A 370 -60.09 55.73 50.58
C ASN A 370 -59.62 54.35 51.07
N GLU A 371 -59.52 53.34 50.20
CA GLU A 371 -59.01 52.00 50.51
C GLU A 371 -57.97 51.55 49.46
N ILE A 372 -56.87 50.97 49.95
CA ILE A 372 -55.78 50.43 49.14
C ILE A 372 -55.79 48.91 49.31
N LYS A 373 -56.09 48.17 48.23
CA LYS A 373 -56.01 46.70 48.23
C LYS A 373 -54.79 46.26 47.43
N ILE A 374 -53.68 46.00 48.11
CA ILE A 374 -52.46 45.49 47.50
C ILE A 374 -52.58 43.96 47.44
N MET A 375 -52.62 43.39 46.24
CA MET A 375 -52.51 41.95 46.04
C MET A 375 -51.05 41.66 45.70
N MET A 376 -50.27 41.18 46.68
CA MET A 376 -48.89 40.75 46.43
C MET A 376 -48.91 39.35 45.80
N PRO A 377 -48.24 39.13 44.65
CA PRO A 377 -48.01 37.78 44.14
C PRO A 377 -47.09 37.02 45.10
N GLU A 378 -47.46 35.78 45.42
CA GLU A 378 -46.87 34.93 46.46
C GLU A 378 -45.48 34.36 46.11
N GLU A 379 -44.71 34.99 45.22
CA GLU A 379 -43.38 34.52 44.86
C GLU A 379 -42.31 35.31 45.61
N ASN A 380 -41.78 34.69 46.66
CA ASN A 380 -40.66 35.09 47.52
C ASN A 380 -40.96 36.11 48.64
N LEU A 381 -41.72 35.67 49.65
CA LEU A 381 -41.65 36.28 50.98
C LEU A 381 -40.50 35.62 51.78
N ASP A 382 -39.35 36.30 51.87
CA ASP A 382 -38.39 36.06 52.95
C ASP A 382 -38.83 36.88 54.16
N HIS A 383 -39.34 36.19 55.19
CA HIS A 383 -39.84 36.83 56.40
C HIS A 383 -38.68 37.17 57.35
N SER A 384 -38.19 38.41 57.28
CA SER A 384 -37.58 39.04 58.45
C SER A 384 -37.99 40.50 58.55
N PHE A 385 -38.94 40.77 59.46
CA PHE A 385 -39.22 42.11 59.95
C PHE A 385 -38.53 42.25 61.30
N GLY A 386 -37.62 43.24 61.41
CA GLY A 386 -37.10 43.74 62.68
C GLY A 386 -37.97 44.87 63.21
#